data_AF-A0AAN5YDD2-F1
#
_entry.id   AF-A0AAN5YDD2-F1
#
_cell.length_a   1.000
_cell.length_b   1.000
_cell.length_c   1.000
_cell.angle_alpha   90.00
_cell.angle_beta   90.00
_cell.angle_gamma   90.00
#
_symmetry.space_group_name_H-M   'P 1'
#
loop_
_entity.id
_entity.type
_entity.pdbx_description
1 polymer ?
#
loop_
_entity_poly.entity_id
_entity_poly.type
_entity_poly.pdbx_seq_one_letter_code
_entity_poly.pdbx_strand_id
1 'polypeptide(L)'
;MEYVEQKFYYHNDQEVSTDNLHPFEQLTGKNVYEVIRVREGIPLFLEDHLRRFRDFALAVGIPLTDSDDILINRLYQLIDKNSAFDQNIKLIWNKDIGLLAFFTKSSYPPASYYQNGIKTTLLNLEREDPNIKIQREAYQKTVLAEREKTGSYEVLLVDQEGNVTEGSRSNLFVVKGDKLYTSPAKNVLLGIVRSKVVAICQQQQIDIIEQNVPVTELNTIDGAFISGTGNDVLPIASIDSIPLESIKKPVISSIMREYDRLVKQYIASKKVT
;
A
#
# COMPACT_ATOMS: atom_id res chain seq x y z
N MET A 1 1.67 19.52 -1.80
CA MET A 1 0.98 19.52 -3.11
C MET A 1 1.11 18.13 -3.69
N GLU A 2 0.04 17.59 -4.27
CA GLU A 2 0.06 16.28 -4.92
C GLU A 2 0.99 16.30 -6.14
N TYR A 3 1.69 15.19 -6.37
CA TYR A 3 2.51 15.04 -7.57
C TYR A 3 1.68 14.34 -8.64
N VAL A 4 1.23 15.13 -9.62
CA VAL A 4 0.41 14.69 -10.75
C VAL A 4 1.31 14.46 -11.96
N GLU A 5 1.30 13.24 -12.48
CA GLU A 5 2.02 12.84 -13.69
C GLU A 5 1.05 12.64 -14.86
N GLN A 6 1.62 12.48 -16.06
CA GLN A 6 0.90 12.32 -17.32
C GLN A 6 0.12 13.57 -17.75
N LYS A 7 -0.65 13.47 -18.85
CA LYS A 7 -1.27 14.62 -19.53
C LYS A 7 -2.70 14.87 -19.11
N PHE A 8 -3.40 13.83 -18.66
CA PHE A 8 -4.81 13.90 -18.32
C PHE A 8 -5.09 13.25 -16.97
N TYR A 9 -6.10 13.78 -16.27
CA TYR A 9 -6.71 13.21 -15.07
C TYR A 9 -8.24 13.35 -15.13
N TYR A 10 -8.95 12.65 -14.26
CA TYR A 10 -10.39 12.87 -14.08
C TYR A 10 -10.66 13.69 -12.82
N HIS A 11 -11.52 14.71 -12.97
CA HIS A 11 -12.21 15.41 -11.89
C HIS A 11 -13.70 15.09 -11.99
N ASN A 12 -14.19 14.28 -11.05
CA ASN A 12 -15.51 13.66 -11.11
C ASN A 12 -15.70 12.89 -12.42
N ASP A 13 -16.62 13.34 -13.27
CA ASP A 13 -16.93 12.77 -14.59
C ASP A 13 -16.22 13.51 -15.73
N GLN A 14 -15.50 14.59 -15.44
CA GLN A 14 -14.82 15.41 -16.42
C GLN A 14 -13.36 14.99 -16.54
N GLU A 15 -12.92 14.80 -17.78
CA GLU A 15 -11.50 14.69 -18.10
C GLU A 15 -10.88 16.08 -18.16
N VAL A 16 -9.70 16.24 -17.56
CA VAL A 16 -9.00 17.52 -17.45
C VAL A 16 -7.53 17.36 -17.83
N SER A 17 -6.98 18.32 -18.56
CA SER A 17 -5.53 18.41 -18.82
C SER A 17 -4.78 18.74 -17.52
N THR A 18 -3.62 18.12 -17.30
CA THR A 18 -2.72 18.45 -16.19
C THR A 18 -2.11 19.84 -16.28
N ASP A 19 -2.30 20.56 -17.40
CA ASP A 19 -2.01 22.00 -17.47
C ASP A 19 -2.93 22.82 -16.54
N ASN A 20 -4.08 22.25 -16.14
CA ASN A 20 -4.99 22.83 -15.16
C ASN A 20 -5.02 21.98 -13.88
N LEU A 21 -4.25 22.39 -12.87
CA LEU A 21 -4.21 21.76 -11.55
C LEU A 21 -5.09 22.46 -10.51
N HIS A 22 -5.96 23.39 -10.91
CA HIS A 22 -6.78 24.18 -10.00
C HIS A 22 -7.60 23.34 -8.99
N PRO A 23 -8.22 22.19 -9.37
CA PRO A 23 -8.92 21.34 -8.41
C PRO A 23 -8.05 20.83 -7.27
N PHE A 24 -6.74 20.60 -7.50
CA PHE A 24 -5.82 20.14 -6.46
C PHE A 24 -5.45 21.23 -5.46
N GLU A 25 -5.47 22.49 -5.88
CA GLU A 25 -5.21 23.66 -5.01
C GLU A 25 -6.35 23.89 -4.01
N GLN A 26 -7.55 23.41 -4.34
CA GLN A 26 -8.75 23.52 -3.51
C GLN A 26 -8.88 22.38 -2.49
N LEU A 27 -7.98 21.38 -2.51
CA LEU A 27 -7.98 20.28 -1.55
C LEU A 27 -7.73 20.81 -0.14
N THR A 28 -8.77 20.81 0.69
CA THR A 28 -8.71 21.19 2.10
C THR A 28 -9.48 20.18 2.95
N GLY A 29 -9.17 20.14 4.26
CA GLY A 29 -9.85 19.23 5.19
C GLY A 29 -9.49 17.76 4.99
N LYS A 30 -10.46 16.86 5.19
CA LYS A 30 -10.25 15.41 5.16
C LYS A 30 -10.29 14.90 3.72
N ASN A 31 -9.16 14.37 3.25
CA ASN A 31 -9.03 13.73 1.95
C ASN A 31 -8.83 12.22 2.15
N VAL A 32 -9.83 11.44 1.77
CA VAL A 32 -9.70 9.98 1.65
C VAL A 32 -8.98 9.68 0.35
N TYR A 33 -8.06 8.72 0.34
CA TYR A 33 -7.33 8.39 -0.88
C TYR A 33 -7.07 6.91 -1.04
N GLU A 34 -6.89 6.51 -2.29
CA GLU A 34 -6.46 5.17 -2.67
C GLU A 34 -5.30 5.24 -3.66
N VAL A 35 -4.42 4.23 -3.66
CA VAL A 35 -3.35 4.11 -4.66
C VAL A 35 -3.41 2.72 -5.24
N ILE A 36 -3.49 2.66 -6.57
CA ILE A 36 -3.69 1.45 -7.36
C ILE A 36 -2.52 1.36 -8.33
N ARG A 37 -1.85 0.21 -8.39
CA ARG A 37 -0.76 -0.03 -9.35
C ARG A 37 -1.35 -0.55 -10.65
N VAL A 38 -1.02 0.10 -11.76
CA VAL A 38 -1.26 -0.40 -13.11
C VAL A 38 -0.04 -1.23 -13.53
N ARG A 39 -0.27 -2.40 -14.11
CA ARG A 39 0.77 -3.27 -14.68
C ARG A 39 0.27 -3.84 -15.99
N GLU A 40 1.04 -3.67 -17.06
CA GLU A 40 0.65 -4.08 -18.41
C GLU A 40 -0.77 -3.58 -18.81
N GLY A 41 -1.09 -2.35 -18.41
CA GLY A 41 -2.40 -1.69 -18.65
C GLY A 41 -3.52 -2.14 -17.72
N ILE A 42 -3.26 -3.08 -16.81
CA ILE A 42 -4.26 -3.60 -15.88
C ILE A 42 -4.09 -2.98 -14.49
N PRO A 43 -5.10 -2.26 -13.94
CA PRO A 43 -5.13 -1.86 -12.55
C PRO A 43 -5.30 -3.08 -11.64
N LEU A 44 -4.27 -3.39 -10.85
CA LEU A 44 -4.20 -4.60 -10.03
C LEU A 44 -5.21 -4.55 -8.87
N PHE A 45 -5.97 -5.63 -8.72
CA PHE A 45 -6.98 -5.83 -7.67
C PHE A 45 -7.95 -4.64 -7.55
N LEU A 46 -8.39 -4.11 -8.69
CA LEU A 46 -9.17 -2.88 -8.78
C LEU A 46 -10.47 -2.97 -7.98
N GLU A 47 -11.16 -4.11 -8.02
CA GLU A 47 -12.42 -4.31 -7.31
C GLU A 47 -12.24 -4.22 -5.80
N ASP A 48 -11.13 -4.78 -5.28
CA ASP A 48 -10.83 -4.72 -3.85
C ASP A 48 -10.46 -3.30 -3.43
N HIS A 49 -9.73 -2.56 -4.27
CA HIS A 49 -9.39 -1.17 -4.05
C HIS A 49 -10.63 -0.26 -4.05
N LEU A 50 -11.55 -0.42 -5.01
CA LEU A 50 -12.76 0.39 -5.09
C LEU A 50 -13.71 0.12 -3.92
N ARG A 51 -13.92 -1.16 -3.55
CA ARG A 51 -14.71 -1.51 -2.36
C ARG A 51 -14.17 -0.83 -1.11
N ARG A 52 -12.86 -0.93 -0.89
CA ARG A 52 -12.20 -0.32 0.27
C ARG A 52 -12.27 1.21 0.24
N PHE A 53 -12.10 1.81 -0.93
CA PHE A 53 -12.20 3.26 -1.10
C PHE A 53 -13.60 3.78 -0.78
N ARG A 54 -14.66 3.03 -1.15
CA ARG A 54 -16.04 3.31 -0.71
C ARG A 54 -16.23 3.19 0.78
N ASP A 55 -15.71 2.13 1.39
CA ASP A 55 -15.81 1.93 2.84
C ASP A 55 -15.18 3.11 3.59
N PHE A 56 -14.02 3.59 3.13
CA PHE A 56 -13.38 4.78 3.69
C PHE A 56 -14.23 6.05 3.52
N ALA A 57 -14.78 6.27 2.32
CA ALA A 57 -15.64 7.42 2.02
C ALA A 57 -16.90 7.42 2.90
N LEU A 58 -17.53 6.26 3.08
CA LEU A 58 -18.68 6.07 3.97
C LEU A 58 -18.31 6.31 5.44
N ALA A 59 -17.18 5.78 5.90
CA ALA A 59 -16.71 5.92 7.28
C ALA A 59 -16.44 7.37 7.69
N VAL A 60 -16.06 8.23 6.73
CA VAL A 60 -15.87 9.68 6.98
C VAL A 60 -17.13 10.52 6.73
N GLY A 61 -18.27 9.88 6.41
CA GLY A 61 -19.56 10.55 6.21
C GLY A 61 -19.74 11.21 4.85
N ILE A 62 -18.94 10.82 3.85
CA ILE A 62 -18.97 11.41 2.50
C ILE A 62 -19.03 10.25 1.50
N PRO A 63 -20.18 9.60 1.29
CA PRO A 63 -20.25 8.43 0.42
C PRO A 63 -19.92 8.79 -1.05
N LEU A 64 -19.21 7.90 -1.74
CA LEU A 64 -18.99 8.00 -3.19
C LEU A 64 -20.32 7.86 -3.93
N THR A 65 -20.55 8.73 -4.92
CA THR A 65 -21.80 8.79 -5.69
C THR A 65 -21.78 7.93 -6.94
N ASP A 66 -20.65 7.90 -7.67
CA ASP A 66 -20.50 7.06 -8.86
C ASP A 66 -20.54 5.58 -8.51
N SER A 67 -21.00 4.71 -9.42
CA SER A 67 -20.93 3.24 -9.27
C SER A 67 -19.53 2.69 -9.58
N ASP A 68 -19.25 1.45 -9.15
CA ASP A 68 -17.94 0.83 -9.43
C ASP A 68 -17.71 0.63 -10.93
N ASP A 69 -18.73 0.26 -11.70
CA ASP A 69 -18.62 0.11 -13.16
C ASP A 69 -18.22 1.43 -13.84
N ILE A 70 -18.78 2.55 -13.39
CA ILE A 70 -18.42 3.89 -13.90
C ILE A 70 -16.96 4.20 -13.57
N LEU A 71 -16.54 3.97 -12.32
CA LEU A 71 -15.16 4.22 -11.91
C LEU A 71 -14.18 3.32 -12.64
N ILE A 72 -14.49 2.04 -12.81
CA ILE A 72 -13.68 1.08 -13.57
C ILE A 72 -13.48 1.57 -15.00
N ASN A 73 -14.57 1.93 -15.69
CA ASN A 73 -14.50 2.41 -17.07
C ASN A 73 -13.65 3.69 -17.19
N ARG A 74 -13.83 4.66 -16.28
CA ARG A 74 -13.03 5.90 -16.29
C ARG A 74 -11.54 5.61 -16.06
N LEU A 75 -11.20 4.67 -15.18
CA LEU A 75 -9.81 4.33 -14.91
C LEU A 75 -9.13 3.65 -16.11
N TYR A 76 -9.82 2.74 -16.80
CA TYR A 76 -9.29 2.16 -18.05
C TYR A 76 -9.14 3.21 -19.15
N GLN A 77 -10.13 4.09 -19.35
CA GLN A 77 -10.04 5.21 -20.29
C GLN A 77 -8.85 6.13 -19.98
N LEU A 78 -8.62 6.40 -18.68
CA LEU A 78 -7.51 7.24 -18.24
C LEU A 78 -6.15 6.59 -18.54
N ILE A 79 -6.03 5.27 -18.34
CA ILE A 79 -4.84 4.48 -18.67
C ILE A 79 -4.52 4.56 -20.15
N ASP A 80 -5.51 4.27 -21.01
CA ASP A 80 -5.33 4.25 -22.45
C ASP A 80 -4.98 5.64 -22.99
N LYS A 81 -5.66 6.68 -22.51
CA LYS A 81 -5.45 8.05 -22.99
C LYS A 81 -4.07 8.60 -22.67
N ASN A 82 -3.52 8.21 -21.54
CA ASN A 82 -2.17 8.59 -21.14
C ASN A 82 -1.10 7.62 -21.64
N SER A 83 -1.47 6.51 -22.29
CA SER A 83 -0.58 5.39 -22.64
C SER A 83 0.26 4.91 -21.44
N ALA A 84 -0.34 4.95 -20.24
CA ALA A 84 0.35 4.78 -18.97
C ALA A 84 0.10 3.37 -18.41
N PHE A 85 0.80 2.39 -18.98
CA PHE A 85 0.54 0.96 -18.75
C PHE A 85 1.25 0.36 -17.53
N ASP A 86 2.22 1.05 -16.94
CA ASP A 86 3.01 0.57 -15.78
C ASP A 86 3.28 1.72 -14.79
N GLN A 87 2.21 2.20 -14.13
CA GLN A 87 2.27 3.37 -13.26
C GLN A 87 1.17 3.32 -12.18
N ASN A 88 1.36 4.06 -11.09
CA ASN A 88 0.36 4.19 -10.04
C ASN A 88 -0.69 5.24 -10.40
N ILE A 89 -1.95 4.87 -10.24
CA ILE A 89 -3.08 5.81 -10.19
C ILE A 89 -3.42 6.08 -8.72
N LYS A 90 -3.60 7.34 -8.38
CA LYS A 90 -4.10 7.78 -7.09
C LYS A 90 -5.52 8.32 -7.24
N LEU A 91 -6.39 7.87 -6.36
CA LEU A 91 -7.74 8.40 -6.19
C LEU A 91 -7.77 9.27 -4.95
N ILE A 92 -8.40 10.44 -5.02
CA ILE A 92 -8.71 11.28 -3.84
C ILE A 92 -10.21 11.56 -3.86
N TRP A 93 -10.86 11.37 -2.73
CA TRP A 93 -12.24 11.77 -2.50
C TRP A 93 -12.31 12.82 -1.40
N ASN A 94 -12.96 13.93 -1.73
CA ASN A 94 -13.17 15.06 -0.85
C ASN A 94 -14.61 15.57 -1.02
N LYS A 95 -15.26 15.97 0.08
CA LYS A 95 -16.67 16.41 0.06
C LYS A 95 -16.95 17.66 -0.77
N ASP A 96 -15.99 18.59 -0.81
CA ASP A 96 -16.20 19.93 -1.36
C ASP A 96 -15.83 19.97 -2.85
N ILE A 97 -14.83 19.18 -3.27
CA ILE A 97 -14.38 19.14 -4.67
C ILE A 97 -14.79 17.86 -5.42
N GLY A 98 -15.11 16.77 -4.73
CA GLY A 98 -15.43 15.47 -5.32
C GLY A 98 -14.22 14.56 -5.55
N LEU A 99 -14.28 13.76 -6.63
CA LEU A 99 -13.31 12.73 -6.97
C LEU A 99 -12.20 13.29 -7.86
N LEU A 100 -10.95 12.98 -7.52
CA LEU A 100 -9.80 13.13 -8.41
C LEU A 100 -9.21 11.76 -8.68
N ALA A 101 -8.98 11.41 -9.94
CA ALA A 101 -8.26 10.20 -10.35
C ALA A 101 -7.12 10.58 -11.32
N PHE A 102 -5.88 10.34 -10.92
CA PHE A 102 -4.71 10.85 -11.61
C PHE A 102 -3.50 9.92 -11.47
N PHE A 103 -2.57 10.00 -12.42
CA PHE A 103 -1.29 9.31 -12.30
C PHE A 103 -0.39 10.04 -11.32
N THR A 104 0.32 9.29 -10.48
CA THR A 104 1.26 9.84 -9.51
C THR A 104 2.61 9.16 -9.60
N LYS A 105 3.63 9.79 -8.97
CA LYS A 105 5.00 9.29 -8.98
C LYS A 105 5.04 7.84 -8.54
N SER A 106 5.57 7.01 -9.43
CA SER A 106 5.77 5.60 -9.20
C SER A 106 7.22 5.34 -8.80
N SER A 107 7.42 4.68 -7.67
CA SER A 107 8.74 4.24 -7.21
C SER A 107 8.62 2.80 -6.75
N TYR A 108 9.06 1.89 -7.62
CA TYR A 108 9.02 0.46 -7.36
C TYR A 108 10.40 -0.02 -6.90
N PRO A 109 10.49 -0.96 -5.94
CA PRO A 109 11.77 -1.53 -5.53
C PRO A 109 12.51 -2.17 -6.73
N PRO A 110 13.82 -1.95 -6.89
CA PRO A 110 14.61 -2.69 -7.86
C PRO A 110 14.67 -4.18 -7.52
N ALA A 111 14.95 -5.03 -8.50
CA ALA A 111 15.05 -6.49 -8.32
C ALA A 111 16.02 -6.89 -7.18
N SER A 112 17.10 -6.12 -6.99
CA SER A 112 18.07 -6.35 -5.91
C SER A 112 17.45 -6.27 -4.51
N TYR A 113 16.37 -5.51 -4.31
CA TYR A 113 15.72 -5.42 -2.99
C TYR A 113 14.93 -6.68 -2.67
N TYR A 114 14.38 -7.37 -3.67
CA TYR A 114 13.72 -8.66 -3.48
C TYR A 114 14.73 -9.79 -3.27
N GLN A 115 15.99 -9.61 -3.69
CA GLN A 115 17.07 -10.59 -3.53
C GLN A 115 17.86 -10.40 -2.23
N ASN A 116 18.03 -9.15 -1.78
CA ASN A 116 18.89 -8.82 -0.65
C ASN A 116 18.10 -8.36 0.58
N GLY A 117 16.83 -8.00 0.40
CA GLY A 117 16.01 -7.35 1.41
C GLY A 117 16.29 -5.86 1.56
N ILE A 118 15.39 -5.16 2.24
CA ILE A 118 15.48 -3.73 2.52
C ILE A 118 15.92 -3.43 3.95
N LYS A 119 16.54 -2.26 4.16
CA LYS A 119 16.78 -1.73 5.51
C LYS A 119 15.55 -0.98 6.00
N THR A 120 15.16 -1.21 7.23
CA THR A 120 14.06 -0.51 7.89
C THR A 120 14.51 0.09 9.21
N THR A 121 13.77 1.06 9.72
CA THR A 121 14.02 1.69 11.03
C THR A 121 12.75 1.77 11.85
N LEU A 122 12.86 1.86 13.17
CA LEU A 122 11.72 2.06 14.05
C LEU A 122 11.41 3.55 14.26
N LEU A 123 10.13 3.89 14.37
CA LEU A 123 9.67 5.21 14.77
C LEU A 123 8.47 5.09 15.71
N ASN A 124 8.57 5.71 16.89
CA ASN A 124 7.45 5.86 17.82
C ASN A 124 6.43 6.85 17.23
N LEU A 125 5.42 6.31 16.55
CA LEU A 125 4.39 7.08 15.88
C LEU A 125 3.19 6.19 15.62
N GLU A 126 2.08 6.49 16.28
CA GLU A 126 0.82 5.76 16.10
C GLU A 126 -0.10 6.49 15.13
N ARG A 127 -0.82 5.73 14.31
CA ARG A 127 -1.81 6.29 13.38
C ARG A 127 -3.14 6.43 14.10
N GLU A 128 -3.69 7.65 14.07
CA GLU A 128 -5.11 7.84 14.35
C GLU A 128 -5.96 7.18 13.24
N ASP A 129 -6.97 6.41 13.63
CA ASP A 129 -7.88 5.68 12.74
C ASP A 129 -7.12 4.87 11.66
N PRO A 130 -6.27 3.90 12.05
CA PRO A 130 -5.37 3.22 11.12
C PRO A 130 -6.12 2.49 9.99
N ASN A 131 -7.38 2.15 10.22
CA ASN A 131 -8.24 1.49 9.25
C ASN A 131 -8.72 2.40 8.11
N ILE A 132 -8.51 3.73 8.15
CA ILE A 132 -8.92 4.64 7.08
C ILE A 132 -7.70 5.33 6.47
N LYS A 133 -7.62 5.33 5.14
CA LYS A 133 -6.54 5.95 4.40
C LYS A 133 -6.82 7.44 4.15
N ILE A 134 -6.46 8.27 5.13
CA ILE A 134 -6.60 9.74 5.12
C ILE A 134 -5.25 10.41 4.92
N GLN A 135 -5.19 11.49 4.15
CA GLN A 135 -3.99 12.32 4.03
C GLN A 135 -3.70 13.05 5.34
N ARG A 136 -2.50 12.85 5.88
CA ARG A 136 -2.03 13.47 7.12
C ARG A 136 -0.65 14.07 6.89
N GLU A 137 -0.60 15.38 6.68
CA GLU A 137 0.67 16.05 6.32
C GLU A 137 1.74 15.95 7.40
N ALA A 138 1.36 16.18 8.66
CA ALA A 138 2.30 16.09 9.80
C ALA A 138 2.92 14.69 9.89
N TYR A 139 2.09 13.65 9.78
CA TYR A 139 2.54 12.25 9.73
C TYR A 139 3.53 12.00 8.59
N GLN A 140 3.21 12.46 7.37
CA GLN A 140 4.08 12.28 6.20
C GLN A 140 5.43 12.99 6.36
N LYS A 141 5.44 14.20 6.93
CA LYS A 141 6.67 14.96 7.21
C LYS A 141 7.54 14.24 8.24
N THR A 142 6.96 13.77 9.35
CA THR A 142 7.70 13.03 10.39
C THR A 142 8.32 11.75 9.83
N VAL A 143 7.55 10.95 9.10
CA VAL A 143 8.04 9.72 8.47
C VAL A 143 9.15 10.01 7.46
N LEU A 144 8.99 11.03 6.62
CA LEU A 144 10.00 11.39 5.62
C LEU A 144 11.31 11.81 6.28
N ALA A 145 11.24 12.65 7.32
CA ALA A 145 12.41 13.09 8.07
C ALA A 145 13.17 11.91 8.69
N GLU A 146 12.47 10.91 9.26
CA GLU A 146 13.12 9.73 9.83
C GLU A 146 13.76 8.85 8.75
N ARG A 147 13.10 8.67 7.60
CA ARG A 147 13.68 7.94 6.44
C ARG A 147 14.95 8.60 5.93
N GLU A 148 14.94 9.92 5.76
CA GLU A 148 16.10 10.69 5.30
C GLU A 148 17.25 10.64 6.30
N LYS A 149 16.96 10.78 7.59
CA LYS A 149 17.93 10.71 8.67
C LYS A 149 18.62 9.34 8.77
N THR A 150 17.87 8.26 8.59
CA THR A 150 18.37 6.89 8.77
C THR A 150 18.86 6.24 7.48
N GLY A 151 18.49 6.79 6.32
CA GLY A 151 18.71 6.15 5.01
C GLY A 151 17.94 4.84 4.85
N SER A 152 16.90 4.62 5.66
CA SER A 152 16.06 3.42 5.60
C SER A 152 15.10 3.47 4.42
N TYR A 153 14.78 2.30 3.87
CA TYR A 153 13.80 2.20 2.80
C TYR A 153 12.38 2.45 3.33
N GLU A 154 12.05 1.90 4.50
CA GLU A 154 10.75 2.02 5.13
C GLU A 154 10.90 2.22 6.63
N VAL A 155 9.97 2.98 7.21
CA VAL A 155 9.87 3.18 8.65
C VAL A 155 8.79 2.26 9.20
N LEU A 156 9.12 1.45 10.19
CA LEU A 156 8.18 0.64 10.96
C LEU A 156 7.70 1.44 12.17
N LEU A 157 6.39 1.46 12.36
CA LEU A 157 5.71 2.24 13.38
C LEU A 157 5.63 1.44 14.68
N VAL A 158 5.93 2.12 15.79
CA VAL A 158 5.82 1.58 17.15
C VAL A 158 4.70 2.30 17.88
N ASP A 159 3.78 1.53 18.45
CA ASP A 159 2.67 2.05 19.27
C ASP A 159 3.13 2.45 20.68
N GLN A 160 2.22 3.06 21.46
CA GLN A 160 2.51 3.51 22.82
C GLN A 160 2.79 2.36 23.81
N GLU A 161 2.38 1.14 23.47
CA GLU A 161 2.60 -0.07 24.26
C GLU A 161 3.97 -0.71 23.94
N GLY A 162 4.73 -0.15 22.99
CA GLY A 162 6.05 -0.65 22.60
C GLY A 162 5.99 -1.82 21.62
N ASN A 163 4.89 -1.97 20.86
CA ASN A 163 4.77 -2.97 19.81
C ASN A 163 4.99 -2.37 18.42
N VAL A 164 5.62 -3.15 17.55
CA VAL A 164 5.69 -2.84 16.12
C VAL A 164 4.37 -3.19 15.46
N THR A 165 3.75 -2.21 14.80
CA THR A 165 2.42 -2.35 14.19
C THR A 165 2.50 -2.62 12.70
N GLU A 166 2.86 -1.62 11.90
CA GLU A 166 2.99 -1.69 10.45
C GLU A 166 4.12 -0.78 9.96
N GLY A 167 4.44 -0.86 8.67
CA GLY A 167 5.27 0.15 8.01
C GLY A 167 4.50 1.43 7.75
N SER A 168 5.21 2.54 7.49
CA SER A 168 4.58 3.84 7.29
C SER A 168 3.56 3.88 6.14
N ARG A 169 3.77 3.01 5.14
CA ARG A 169 2.92 2.84 3.96
C ARG A 169 2.73 1.37 3.57
N SER A 170 2.95 0.44 4.49
CA SER A 170 2.98 -0.99 4.22
C SER A 170 2.59 -1.80 5.46
N ASN A 171 2.10 -3.03 5.31
CA ASN A 171 1.87 -3.92 6.46
C ASN A 171 3.10 -4.78 6.75
N LEU A 172 3.36 -5.06 8.04
CA LEU A 172 4.48 -5.89 8.48
C LEU A 172 4.05 -7.34 8.72
N PHE A 173 4.91 -8.27 8.33
CA PHE A 173 4.82 -9.68 8.67
C PHE A 173 6.17 -10.16 9.23
N VAL A 174 6.11 -10.95 10.29
CA VAL A 174 7.27 -11.45 11.04
C VAL A 174 7.24 -12.97 11.09
N VAL A 175 8.33 -13.62 10.74
CA VAL A 175 8.53 -15.06 10.91
C VAL A 175 9.18 -15.30 12.26
N LYS A 176 8.62 -16.20 13.06
CA LYS A 176 9.22 -16.67 14.31
C LYS A 176 8.87 -18.14 14.50
N GLY A 177 9.89 -18.99 14.47
CA GLY A 177 9.75 -20.44 14.38
C GLY A 177 9.07 -20.85 13.07
N ASP A 178 7.98 -21.62 13.20
CA ASP A 178 7.15 -22.13 12.11
C ASP A 178 5.94 -21.25 11.78
N LYS A 179 5.79 -20.10 12.44
CA LYS A 179 4.61 -19.24 12.34
C LYS A 179 4.91 -17.88 11.75
N LEU A 180 3.86 -17.30 11.17
CA LEU A 180 3.85 -15.94 10.66
C LEU A 180 3.01 -15.04 11.58
N TYR A 181 3.56 -13.91 11.99
CA TYR A 181 2.92 -12.93 12.85
C TYR A 181 2.64 -11.66 12.05
N THR A 182 1.49 -11.05 12.28
CA THR A 182 1.16 -9.71 11.76
C THR A 182 0.24 -9.02 12.76
N SER A 183 0.23 -7.69 12.75
CA SER A 183 -0.61 -6.93 13.68
C SER A 183 -2.11 -7.21 13.45
N PRO A 184 -2.92 -7.22 14.52
CA PRO A 184 -4.36 -7.37 14.42
C PRO A 184 -4.99 -6.32 13.49
N ALA A 185 -5.98 -6.74 12.72
CA ALA A 185 -6.71 -5.89 11.77
C ALA A 185 -7.12 -4.51 12.31
N LYS A 186 -7.55 -4.44 13.57
CA LYS A 186 -7.99 -3.19 14.23
C LYS A 186 -6.87 -2.16 14.44
N ASN A 187 -5.61 -2.57 14.43
CA ASN A 187 -4.47 -1.71 14.77
C ASN A 187 -3.77 -1.12 13.53
N VAL A 188 -4.10 -1.59 12.32
CA VAL A 188 -3.34 -1.29 11.09
C VAL A 188 -4.26 -1.06 9.90
N LEU A 189 -3.73 -0.49 8.81
CA LEU A 189 -4.51 -0.43 7.58
C LEU A 189 -4.72 -1.86 7.03
N LEU A 190 -5.96 -2.22 6.70
CA LEU A 190 -6.25 -3.47 6.00
C LEU A 190 -5.81 -3.39 4.54
N GLY A 191 -4.52 -3.60 4.30
CA GLY A 191 -3.87 -3.59 2.99
C GLY A 191 -4.48 -4.61 2.02
N ILE A 192 -4.65 -4.22 0.75
CA ILE A 192 -5.07 -5.16 -0.30
C ILE A 192 -4.03 -6.28 -0.44
N VAL A 193 -2.74 -5.92 -0.52
CA VAL A 193 -1.66 -6.92 -0.57
C VAL A 193 -1.60 -7.78 0.70
N ARG A 194 -1.80 -7.19 1.90
CA ARG A 194 -1.96 -7.96 3.16
C ARG A 194 -3.05 -9.01 3.02
N SER A 195 -4.24 -8.65 2.52
CA SER A 195 -5.33 -9.61 2.34
C SER A 195 -4.95 -10.75 1.38
N LYS A 196 -4.16 -10.47 0.33
CA LYS A 196 -3.66 -11.50 -0.59
C LYS A 196 -2.64 -12.41 0.08
N VAL A 197 -1.73 -11.85 0.87
CA VAL A 197 -0.76 -12.63 1.68
C VAL A 197 -1.47 -13.54 2.67
N VAL A 198 -2.49 -13.04 3.40
CA VAL A 198 -3.29 -13.86 4.33
C VAL A 198 -3.98 -15.01 3.59
N ALA A 199 -4.60 -14.74 2.43
CA ALA A 199 -5.22 -15.78 1.61
C ALA A 199 -4.22 -16.82 1.10
N ILE A 200 -3.02 -16.40 0.69
CA ILE A 200 -1.93 -17.32 0.31
C ILE A 200 -1.52 -18.20 1.50
N CYS A 201 -1.38 -17.62 2.70
CA CYS A 201 -1.04 -18.37 3.90
C CYS A 201 -2.10 -19.43 4.23
N GLN A 202 -3.38 -19.07 4.15
CA GLN A 202 -4.49 -20.01 4.34
C GLN A 202 -4.45 -21.17 3.33
N GLN A 203 -4.21 -20.88 2.04
CA GLN A 203 -4.10 -21.91 1.00
C GLN A 203 -2.90 -22.83 1.19
N GLN A 204 -1.78 -22.31 1.70
CA GLN A 204 -0.57 -23.08 1.97
C GLN A 204 -0.53 -23.71 3.37
N GLN A 205 -1.59 -23.56 4.17
CA GLN A 205 -1.63 -24.02 5.56
C GLN A 205 -0.47 -23.45 6.41
N ILE A 206 -0.08 -22.21 6.14
CA ILE A 206 0.87 -21.45 6.95
C ILE A 206 0.11 -20.85 8.13
N ASP A 207 0.52 -21.20 9.35
CA ASP A 207 -0.06 -20.66 10.57
C ASP A 207 0.23 -19.16 10.69
N ILE A 208 -0.82 -18.37 10.54
CA ILE A 208 -0.78 -16.92 10.71
C ILE A 208 -1.44 -16.52 12.04
N ILE A 209 -0.69 -15.77 12.86
CA ILE A 209 -1.15 -15.23 14.14
C ILE A 209 -1.30 -13.71 14.00
N GLU A 210 -2.53 -13.23 14.20
CA GLU A 210 -2.80 -11.81 14.32
C GLU A 210 -2.46 -11.32 15.73
N GLN A 211 -1.19 -10.99 15.96
CA GLN A 211 -0.67 -10.50 17.22
C GLN A 211 0.45 -9.48 16.98
N ASN A 212 0.40 -8.39 17.74
CA ASN A 212 1.44 -7.38 17.79
C ASN A 212 2.79 -7.99 18.22
N VAL A 213 3.90 -7.51 17.65
CA VAL A 213 5.25 -7.96 17.99
C VAL A 213 5.92 -6.90 18.87
N PRO A 214 6.28 -7.20 20.13
CA PRO A 214 7.00 -6.25 20.99
C PRO A 214 8.37 -5.90 20.40
N VAL A 215 8.79 -4.63 20.51
CA VAL A 215 10.13 -4.19 20.09
C VAL A 215 11.23 -4.99 20.79
N THR A 216 10.99 -5.38 22.04
CA THR A 216 11.91 -6.21 22.86
C THR A 216 12.13 -7.61 22.30
N GLU A 217 11.28 -8.10 21.40
CA GLU A 217 11.39 -9.43 20.80
C GLU A 217 12.06 -9.44 19.41
N LEU A 218 12.36 -8.27 18.83
CA LEU A 218 12.87 -8.17 17.46
C LEU A 218 14.21 -8.88 17.25
N ASN A 219 15.03 -9.03 18.29
CA ASN A 219 16.28 -9.79 18.23
C ASN A 219 16.08 -11.32 18.20
N THR A 220 14.86 -11.82 18.42
CA THR A 220 14.51 -13.25 18.43
C THR A 220 13.75 -13.71 17.19
N ILE A 221 13.44 -12.79 16.28
CA ILE A 221 12.67 -13.13 15.08
C ILE A 221 13.58 -13.76 14.02
N ASP A 222 13.00 -14.63 13.21
CA ASP A 222 13.72 -15.36 12.17
C ASP A 222 13.87 -14.51 10.90
N GLY A 223 12.83 -13.76 10.55
CA GLY A 223 12.80 -12.92 9.37
C GLY A 223 11.55 -12.06 9.35
N ALA A 224 11.49 -11.12 8.43
CA ALA A 224 10.35 -10.25 8.26
C ALA A 224 10.23 -9.78 6.81
N PHE A 225 9.03 -9.35 6.43
CA PHE A 225 8.78 -8.69 5.15
C PHE A 225 7.68 -7.66 5.32
N ILE A 226 7.66 -6.67 4.42
CA ILE A 226 6.55 -5.73 4.29
C ILE A 226 5.69 -6.09 3.08
N SER A 227 4.44 -5.65 3.11
CA SER A 227 3.53 -5.77 1.97
C SER A 227 2.81 -4.47 1.65
N GLY A 228 2.59 -4.19 0.36
CA GLY A 228 1.84 -3.01 -0.07
C GLY A 228 1.83 -2.83 -1.57
N THR A 229 0.89 -2.03 -2.10
CA THR A 229 0.68 -1.87 -3.56
C THR A 229 1.95 -1.47 -4.32
N GLY A 230 2.84 -0.67 -3.72
CA GLY A 230 4.12 -0.30 -4.32
C GLY A 230 5.27 -1.29 -4.10
N ASN A 231 5.15 -2.16 -3.10
CA ASN A 231 6.23 -3.04 -2.61
C ASN A 231 6.01 -4.51 -2.96
N ASP A 232 4.80 -4.90 -3.39
CA ASP A 232 4.38 -6.30 -3.46
C ASP A 232 4.65 -7.00 -2.11
N VAL A 233 5.42 -8.10 -2.09
CA VAL A 233 5.94 -8.74 -0.89
C VAL A 233 7.45 -8.50 -0.85
N LEU A 234 7.92 -7.67 0.09
CA LEU A 234 9.29 -7.17 0.10
C LEU A 234 10.04 -7.57 1.38
N PRO A 235 11.05 -8.46 1.29
CA PRO A 235 11.80 -8.93 2.46
C PRO A 235 12.59 -7.82 3.17
N ILE A 236 12.71 -7.92 4.49
CA ILE A 236 13.49 -6.99 5.32
C ILE A 236 14.86 -7.61 5.62
N ALA A 237 15.94 -6.92 5.28
CA ALA A 237 17.31 -7.30 5.60
C ALA A 237 17.73 -6.87 7.02
N SER A 238 17.21 -5.74 7.50
CA SER A 238 17.45 -5.30 8.88
C SER A 238 16.33 -4.39 9.41
N ILE A 239 16.12 -4.45 10.71
CA ILE A 239 15.34 -3.47 11.49
C ILE A 239 16.32 -2.75 12.40
N ASP A 240 16.53 -1.46 12.17
CA ASP A 240 17.65 -0.71 12.75
C ASP A 240 18.99 -1.46 12.57
N SER A 241 19.68 -1.75 13.67
CA SER A 241 20.94 -2.50 13.71
C SER A 241 20.76 -4.01 13.77
N ILE A 242 19.54 -4.52 13.81
CA ILE A 242 19.23 -5.95 13.93
C ILE A 242 19.19 -6.55 12.52
N PRO A 243 20.19 -7.38 12.12
CA PRO A 243 20.16 -8.06 10.83
C PRO A 243 19.15 -9.22 10.85
N LEU A 244 18.50 -9.45 9.72
CA LEU A 244 17.54 -10.54 9.52
C LEU A 244 17.94 -11.38 8.31
N GLU A 245 17.73 -12.70 8.42
CA GLU A 245 17.97 -13.63 7.31
C GLU A 245 16.70 -13.89 6.49
N SER A 246 15.85 -12.88 6.32
CA SER A 246 14.51 -13.00 5.72
C SER A 246 14.51 -13.67 4.35
N ILE A 247 15.51 -13.35 3.51
CA ILE A 247 15.66 -13.95 2.17
C ILE A 247 15.89 -15.46 2.23
N LYS A 248 16.51 -15.96 3.31
CA LYS A 248 16.79 -17.39 3.49
C LYS A 248 15.59 -18.16 4.04
N LYS A 249 14.51 -17.48 4.44
CA LYS A 249 13.33 -18.13 5.04
C LYS A 249 12.41 -18.68 3.94
N PRO A 250 12.22 -20.02 3.84
CA PRO A 250 11.43 -20.63 2.77
C PRO A 250 9.99 -20.12 2.69
N VAL A 251 9.38 -19.81 3.85
CA VAL A 251 8.03 -19.26 3.93
C VAL A 251 7.91 -17.93 3.19
N ILE A 252 8.89 -17.03 3.33
CA ILE A 252 8.89 -15.72 2.67
C ILE A 252 9.03 -15.91 1.15
N SER A 253 9.99 -16.72 0.71
CA SER A 253 10.17 -17.03 -0.72
C SER A 253 8.94 -17.71 -1.34
N SER A 254 8.24 -18.56 -0.57
CA SER A 254 6.99 -19.19 -1.02
C SER A 254 5.88 -18.16 -1.22
N ILE A 255 5.67 -17.27 -0.24
CA ILE A 255 4.66 -16.21 -0.31
C ILE A 255 4.93 -15.27 -1.48
N MET A 256 6.18 -14.85 -1.67
CA MET A 256 6.57 -13.99 -2.80
C MET A 256 6.22 -14.64 -4.15
N ARG A 257 6.58 -15.92 -4.34
CA ARG A 257 6.30 -16.66 -5.58
C ARG A 257 4.80 -16.82 -5.83
N GLU A 258 4.01 -17.13 -4.81
CA GLU A 258 2.56 -17.25 -4.97
C GLU A 258 1.89 -15.91 -5.23
N TYR A 259 2.37 -14.83 -4.61
CA TYR A 259 1.86 -13.49 -4.89
C TYR A 259 2.16 -13.09 -6.34
N ASP A 260 3.37 -13.37 -6.85
CA ASP A 260 3.71 -13.15 -8.25
C ASP A 260 2.81 -13.97 -9.20
N ARG A 261 2.52 -15.23 -8.84
CA ARG A 261 1.59 -16.08 -9.59
C ARG A 261 0.18 -15.50 -9.60
N LEU A 262 -0.31 -15.04 -8.45
CA LEU A 262 -1.61 -14.40 -8.29
C LEU A 262 -1.71 -13.15 -9.16
N VAL A 263 -0.69 -12.29 -9.16
CA VAL A 263 -0.67 -11.07 -10.00
C VAL A 263 -0.72 -11.44 -11.48
N LYS A 264 0.06 -12.42 -11.94
CA LYS A 264 0.04 -12.89 -13.34
C LYS A 264 -1.33 -13.44 -13.73
N GLN A 265 -1.96 -14.24 -12.86
CA GLN A 265 -3.30 -14.78 -13.09
C GLN A 265 -4.35 -13.66 -13.14
N TYR A 266 -4.26 -12.69 -12.23
CA TYR A 266 -5.15 -11.53 -12.21
C TYR A 266 -5.03 -10.73 -13.51
N ILE A 267 -3.80 -10.39 -13.95
CA ILE A 267 -3.58 -9.67 -15.22
C ILE A 267 -4.15 -10.46 -16.40
N ALA A 268 -3.84 -11.76 -16.50
CA ALA A 268 -4.36 -12.60 -17.57
C ALA A 268 -5.89 -12.67 -17.59
N SER A 269 -6.54 -12.68 -16.42
CA SER A 269 -8.01 -12.69 -16.33
C SER A 269 -8.67 -11.36 -16.73
N LYS A 270 -7.93 -10.24 -16.72
CA LYS A 270 -8.44 -8.90 -17.07
C LYS A 270 -8.09 -8.49 -18.49
N LYS A 271 -7.05 -9.07 -19.08
CA LYS A 271 -6.68 -8.93 -20.50
C LYS A 271 -7.66 -9.65 -21.45
N VAL A 272 -8.96 -9.63 -21.16
CA VAL A 272 -9.97 -10.35 -21.96
C VAL A 272 -9.80 -10.00 -23.45
N THR A 273 -9.84 -11.10 -24.23
CA THR A 273 -9.71 -11.29 -25.68
C THR A 273 -10.28 -10.18 -26.56
#